data_AF-A0A9D6RUD3-F1
#
_entry.id   AF-A0A9D6RUD3-F1
#
_cell.length_a   1.000
_cell.length_b   1.000
_cell.length_c   1.000
_cell.angle_alpha   90.00
_cell.angle_beta   90.00
_cell.angle_gamma   90.00
#
_symmetry.space_group_name_H-M   'P 1'
#
loop_
_entity.id
_entity.type
_entity.pdbx_description
1 polymer ?
#
loop_
_entity_poly.entity_id
_entity_poly.type
_entity_poly.pdbx_seq_one_letter_code
_entity_poly.pdbx_strand_id
1 'polypeptide(L)'
;YNDFERRFAQFLDTAPDVLCFASLGTTEQGESQTRFRVDYLKPSGAIGLYHPDWVVVQRTEQGEVNWIIETKGRVWEGTEAKDEAIRDWCARITERTGQHWQFARINQSDFEMQNPRTLVEAVGDVSRAPQLF
;
A
#
# COMPACT_ATOMS: atom_id res chain seq x y z
N TYR A 1 -4.98 -9.17 -13.22
CA TYR A 1 -4.05 -8.09 -12.87
C TYR A 1 -4.04 -7.12 -14.02
N ASN A 2 -4.20 -5.83 -13.75
CA ASN A 2 -4.05 -4.84 -14.80
C ASN A 2 -2.57 -4.65 -15.19
N ASP A 3 -2.32 -3.93 -16.29
CA ASP A 3 -0.95 -3.74 -16.80
C ASP A 3 -0.04 -2.99 -15.80
N PHE A 4 -0.61 -2.10 -14.98
CA PHE A 4 0.15 -1.37 -13.98
C PHE A 4 0.59 -2.28 -12.82
N GLU A 5 -0.32 -3.07 -12.26
CA GLU A 5 0.00 -4.08 -11.23
C GLU A 5 1.08 -5.06 -11.71
N ARG A 6 1.01 -5.49 -12.98
CA ARG A 6 2.03 -6.37 -13.57
C ARG A 6 3.41 -5.70 -13.61
N ARG A 7 3.47 -4.44 -14.07
CA ARG A 7 4.72 -3.68 -14.11
C ARG A 7 5.24 -3.36 -12.71
N PHE A 8 4.35 -3.11 -11.76
CA PHE A 8 4.71 -2.88 -10.38
C PHE A 8 5.31 -4.14 -9.73
N ALA A 9 4.77 -5.33 -10.03
CA ALA A 9 5.38 -6.60 -9.60
C ALA A 9 6.81 -6.79 -10.14
N GLN A 10 7.03 -6.46 -11.41
CA GLN A 10 8.38 -6.51 -12.04
C GLN A 10 9.34 -5.52 -11.37
N PHE A 11 8.84 -4.34 -11.00
CA PHE A 11 9.61 -3.37 -10.21
C PHE A 11 9.97 -3.95 -8.83
N LEU A 12 9.02 -4.49 -8.08
CA LEU A 12 9.28 -5.07 -6.75
C LEU A 12 10.29 -6.23 -6.80
N ASP A 13 10.27 -7.03 -7.88
CA ASP A 13 11.21 -8.14 -8.10
C ASP A 13 12.66 -7.67 -8.36
N THR A 14 12.84 -6.42 -8.81
CA THR A 14 14.14 -5.86 -9.18
C THR A 14 14.63 -4.75 -8.25
N ALA A 15 13.77 -4.20 -7.40
CA ALA A 15 14.10 -3.14 -6.44
C ALA A 15 15.05 -3.70 -5.35
N PRO A 16 16.25 -3.12 -5.17
CA PRO A 16 17.29 -3.71 -4.31
C PRO A 16 16.99 -3.59 -2.81
N ASP A 17 16.06 -2.72 -2.42
CA ASP A 17 15.61 -2.52 -1.05
C ASP A 17 14.36 -3.34 -0.69
N VAL A 18 13.84 -4.16 -1.62
CA VAL A 18 12.73 -5.10 -1.37
C VAL A 18 13.28 -6.48 -1.01
N LEU A 19 12.84 -7.01 0.15
CA LEU A 19 13.22 -8.36 0.61
C LEU A 19 12.27 -9.43 0.09
N CYS A 20 10.97 -9.16 0.17
CA CYS A 20 9.93 -10.02 -0.37
C CYS A 20 8.64 -9.22 -0.54
N PHE A 21 7.75 -9.73 -1.37
CA PHE A 21 6.42 -9.16 -1.55
C PHE A 21 5.41 -10.25 -1.90
N ALA A 22 4.14 -9.95 -1.68
CA ALA A 22 3.03 -10.77 -2.16
C ALA A 22 1.91 -9.87 -2.68
N SER A 23 1.25 -10.34 -3.73
CA SER A 23 0.02 -9.71 -4.21
C SER A 23 -1.15 -10.12 -3.30
N LEU A 24 -1.87 -9.12 -2.79
CA LEU A 24 -3.12 -9.25 -2.04
C LEU A 24 -4.35 -8.98 -2.93
N GLY A 25 -4.13 -8.33 -4.09
CA GLY A 25 -5.17 -7.87 -5.00
C GLY A 25 -6.09 -8.98 -5.52
N THR A 26 -7.29 -8.55 -5.91
CA THR A 26 -8.29 -9.41 -6.57
C THR A 26 -7.87 -9.67 -8.01
N THR A 27 -7.97 -10.93 -8.47
CA THR A 27 -7.80 -11.22 -9.91
C THR A 27 -8.90 -10.54 -10.72
N GLU A 28 -8.80 -10.53 -12.05
CA GLU A 28 -9.82 -9.95 -12.95
C GLU A 28 -11.24 -10.52 -12.74
N GLN A 29 -11.35 -11.63 -12.00
CA GLN A 29 -12.60 -12.28 -11.63
C GLN A 29 -13.18 -11.79 -10.29
N GLY A 30 -12.58 -10.77 -9.65
CA GLY A 30 -13.11 -10.13 -8.44
C GLY A 30 -12.82 -10.89 -7.13
N GLU A 31 -12.16 -12.04 -7.19
CA GLU A 31 -11.76 -12.80 -6.00
C GLU A 31 -10.31 -12.47 -5.61
N SER A 32 -10.11 -12.00 -4.39
CA SER A 32 -8.79 -11.93 -3.77
C SER A 32 -8.41 -13.34 -3.38
N GLN A 33 -7.19 -13.74 -3.77
CA GLN A 33 -6.63 -15.00 -3.28
C GLN A 33 -6.31 -14.94 -1.78
N THR A 34 -6.45 -13.76 -1.16
CA THR A 34 -6.27 -13.55 0.26
C THR A 34 -7.59 -13.15 0.92
N ARG A 35 -7.78 -13.54 2.19
CA ARG A 35 -8.94 -13.06 2.98
C ARG A 35 -8.66 -11.74 3.69
N PHE A 36 -7.47 -11.16 3.48
CA PHE A 36 -7.07 -9.93 4.11
C PHE A 36 -7.88 -8.76 3.56
N ARG A 37 -8.42 -7.98 4.48
CA ARG A 37 -9.20 -6.77 4.22
C ARG A 37 -9.28 -5.95 5.49
N VAL A 38 -9.50 -4.66 5.32
CA VAL A 38 -9.75 -3.72 6.42
C VAL A 38 -11.15 -3.15 6.29
N ASP A 39 -11.91 -3.20 7.38
CA ASP A 39 -13.24 -2.61 7.44
C ASP A 39 -13.09 -1.09 7.58
N TYR A 40 -13.90 -0.33 6.84
CA TYR A 40 -13.96 1.12 6.96
C TYR A 40 -15.41 1.61 6.96
N LEU A 41 -15.66 2.78 7.55
CA LEU A 41 -16.98 3.38 7.56
C LEU A 41 -17.20 4.22 6.29
N LYS A 42 -18.22 3.90 5.51
CA LYS A 42 -18.64 4.72 4.37
C LYS A 42 -19.34 5.98 4.84
N PRO A 43 -19.39 7.06 4.04
CA PRO A 43 -20.20 8.25 4.35
C PRO A 43 -21.67 7.95 4.62
N SER A 44 -22.21 6.86 4.05
CA SER A 44 -23.58 6.40 4.30
C SER A 44 -23.78 5.74 5.67
N GLY A 45 -22.73 5.56 6.48
CA GLY A 45 -22.76 4.80 7.74
C GLY A 45 -22.66 3.28 7.58
N ALA A 46 -22.64 2.77 6.34
CA ALA A 46 -22.45 1.34 6.09
C ALA A 46 -20.97 0.93 6.21
N ILE A 47 -20.73 -0.33 6.59
CA ILE A 47 -19.38 -0.90 6.54
C ILE A 47 -18.98 -1.16 5.08
N GLY A 48 -17.80 -0.69 4.72
CA GLY A 48 -17.10 -1.06 3.50
C GLY A 48 -15.92 -1.98 3.79
N LEU A 49 -15.55 -2.78 2.79
CA LEU A 49 -14.39 -3.64 2.83
C LEU A 49 -13.32 -3.05 1.91
N TYR A 50 -12.15 -2.74 2.47
CA TYR A 50 -10.98 -2.32 1.73
C TYR A 50 -10.06 -3.52 1.51
N HIS A 51 -9.70 -3.77 0.25
CA HIS A 51 -8.81 -4.85 -0.18
C HIS A 51 -7.59 -4.21 -0.85
N PRO A 52 -6.43 -4.14 -0.18
CA PRO A 52 -5.22 -3.58 -0.77
C PRO A 52 -4.60 -4.52 -1.81
N ASP A 53 -3.68 -3.99 -2.60
CA ASP A 53 -3.06 -4.72 -3.71
C ASP A 53 -1.82 -5.53 -3.31
N TRP A 54 -1.00 -5.03 -2.38
CA TRP A 54 0.30 -5.62 -2.05
C TRP A 54 0.64 -5.57 -0.56
N VAL A 55 1.42 -6.58 -0.14
CA VAL A 55 2.27 -6.51 1.05
C VAL A 55 3.72 -6.61 0.63
N VAL A 56 4.59 -5.76 1.18
CA VAL A 56 6.02 -5.69 0.83
C VAL A 56 6.86 -5.55 2.10
N VAL A 57 7.94 -6.32 2.21
CA VAL A 57 8.96 -6.11 3.25
C VAL A 57 10.14 -5.39 2.64
N GLN A 58 10.42 -4.19 3.13
CA GLN A 58 11.54 -3.35 2.72
C GLN A 58 12.68 -3.45 3.74
N ARG A 59 13.93 -3.44 3.28
CA ARG A 59 15.10 -3.21 4.13
C ARG A 59 15.52 -1.75 4.07
N THR A 60 15.61 -1.11 5.23
CA THR A 60 16.15 0.25 5.39
C THR A 60 17.38 0.24 6.31
N GLU A 61 18.06 1.39 6.45
CA GLU A 61 19.16 1.54 7.40
C GLU A 61 18.71 1.39 8.87
N GLN A 62 17.43 1.70 9.14
CA GLN A 62 16.83 1.63 10.48
C GLN A 62 16.19 0.28 10.80
N GLY A 63 16.13 -0.64 9.83
CA GLY A 63 15.54 -1.98 10.00
C GLY A 63 14.56 -2.32 8.89
N GLU A 64 13.67 -3.28 9.15
CA GLU A 64 12.64 -3.69 8.19
C GLU A 64 11.39 -2.83 8.32
N VAL A 65 10.78 -2.49 7.17
CA VAL A 65 9.47 -1.83 7.09
C VAL A 65 8.51 -2.72 6.32
N ASN A 66 7.37 -3.02 6.93
CA ASN A 66 6.29 -3.79 6.32
C ASN A 66 5.26 -2.82 5.71
N TRP A 67 5.11 -2.87 4.40
CA TRP A 67 4.22 -1.98 3.67
C TRP A 67 2.93 -2.70 3.27
N ILE A 68 1.81 -2.02 3.46
CA ILE A 68 0.59 -2.24 2.68
C ILE A 68 0.58 -1.20 1.56
N ILE A 69 0.47 -1.65 0.31
CA ILE A 69 0.51 -0.76 -0.85
C ILE A 69 -0.76 -0.89 -1.68
N GLU A 70 -1.33 0.26 -2.02
CA GLU A 70 -2.39 0.41 -3.03
C GLU A 70 -1.79 0.96 -4.33
N THR A 71 -1.96 0.24 -5.44
CA THR A 71 -1.62 0.74 -6.78
C THR A 71 -2.84 1.37 -7.44
N LYS A 72 -2.70 2.60 -7.95
CA LYS A 72 -3.83 3.33 -8.53
C LYS A 72 -3.58 3.85 -9.93
N GLY A 73 -4.30 3.29 -10.91
CA GLY A 73 -4.28 3.79 -12.29
C GLY A 73 -5.02 5.12 -12.45
N ARG A 74 -6.31 5.16 -12.08
CA ARG A 74 -7.13 6.39 -12.08
C ARG A 74 -7.42 6.86 -10.66
N VAL A 75 -7.06 8.11 -10.38
CA VAL A 75 -7.40 8.80 -9.12
C VAL A 75 -8.87 9.25 -9.21
N TRP A 76 -9.68 8.81 -8.26
CA TRP A 76 -11.05 9.26 -8.07
C TRP A 76 -11.16 9.89 -6.69
N GLU A 77 -11.98 10.92 -6.55
CA GLU A 77 -12.31 11.51 -5.24
C GLU A 77 -12.99 10.48 -4.33
N GLY A 78 -12.84 10.62 -3.00
CA GLY A 78 -13.57 9.81 -2.03
C GLY A 78 -12.86 8.52 -1.58
N THR A 79 -11.53 8.49 -1.58
CA THR A 79 -10.75 7.35 -1.07
C THR A 79 -10.15 7.56 0.32
N GLU A 80 -10.35 8.72 0.91
CA GLU A 80 -9.74 9.17 2.16
C GLU A 80 -10.09 8.23 3.32
N ALA A 81 -11.36 7.84 3.44
CA ALA A 81 -11.83 6.96 4.52
C ALA A 81 -11.18 5.55 4.48
N LYS A 82 -10.80 5.06 3.29
CA LYS A 82 -10.09 3.78 3.15
C LYS A 82 -8.64 3.92 3.60
N ASP A 83 -8.00 4.99 3.14
CA ASP A 83 -6.61 5.27 3.44
C ASP A 83 -6.41 5.56 4.95
N GLU A 84 -7.37 6.22 5.59
CA GLU A 84 -7.38 6.41 7.05
C GLU A 84 -7.49 5.08 7.77
N ALA A 85 -8.46 4.24 7.40
CA ALA A 85 -8.67 2.94 8.04
C ALA A 85 -7.44 2.02 7.95
N ILE A 86 -6.75 1.98 6.80
CA ILE A 86 -5.54 1.16 6.66
C ILE A 86 -4.33 1.77 7.39
N ARG A 87 -4.20 3.11 7.46
CA ARG A 87 -3.15 3.75 8.29
C ARG A 87 -3.34 3.42 9.76
N ASP A 88 -4.59 3.49 10.26
CA ASP A 88 -4.94 3.09 11.61
C ASP A 88 -4.64 1.62 11.88
N TRP A 89 -4.95 0.75 10.92
CA TRP A 89 -4.60 -0.67 11.00
C TRP A 89 -3.07 -0.85 11.12
N CYS A 90 -2.27 -0.20 10.27
CA CYS A 90 -0.81 -0.25 10.33
C CYS A 90 -0.27 0.23 11.69
N ALA A 91 -0.78 1.34 12.22
CA ALA A 91 -0.38 1.87 13.52
C ALA A 91 -0.65 0.87 14.66
N ARG A 92 -1.85 0.27 14.68
CA ARG A 92 -2.24 -0.72 15.69
C ARG A 92 -1.42 -2.00 15.60
N ILE A 93 -1.15 -2.50 14.39
CA ILE A 93 -0.32 -3.70 14.22
C ILE A 93 1.13 -3.42 14.60
N THR A 94 1.64 -2.23 14.31
CA THR A 94 2.96 -1.79 14.79
C THR A 94 3.05 -1.84 16.30
N GLU A 95 2.09 -1.22 17.00
CA GLU A 95 2.02 -1.23 18.46
C GLU A 95 1.95 -2.65 19.03
N ARG A 96 1.18 -3.55 18.39
CA ARG A 96 0.93 -4.90 18.89
C ARG A 96 2.07 -5.88 18.63
N THR A 97 2.80 -5.72 17.53
CA THR A 97 3.83 -6.68 17.09
C THR A 97 5.25 -6.20 17.29
N GLY A 98 5.46 -4.88 17.45
CA GLY A 98 6.77 -4.25 17.46
C GLY A 98 7.44 -4.20 16.08
N GLN A 99 6.82 -4.74 15.04
CA GLN A 99 7.30 -4.62 13.66
C GLN A 99 6.78 -3.33 13.04
N HIS A 100 7.57 -2.60 12.27
CA HIS A 100 7.13 -1.34 11.69
C HIS A 100 6.19 -1.61 10.50
N TRP A 101 4.97 -1.10 10.55
CA TRP A 101 3.99 -1.18 9.46
C TRP A 101 3.61 0.20 8.94
N GLN A 102 3.58 0.37 7.62
CA GLN A 102 3.20 1.61 6.95
C GLN A 102 2.28 1.37 5.75
N PHE A 103 1.55 2.40 5.37
CA PHE A 103 0.69 2.40 4.18
C PHE A 103 1.22 3.39 3.15
N ALA A 104 1.26 2.97 1.89
CA ALA A 104 1.56 3.84 0.76
C ALA A 104 0.53 3.66 -0.36
N ARG A 105 0.16 4.78 -0.98
CA ARG A 105 -0.60 4.80 -2.23
C ARG A 105 0.34 5.20 -3.35
N ILE A 106 0.43 4.38 -4.38
CA ILE A 106 1.28 4.62 -5.54
C ILE A 106 0.38 4.84 -6.76
N ASN A 107 0.30 6.10 -7.19
CA ASN A 107 -0.42 6.44 -8.41
C ASN A 107 0.45 6.10 -9.62
N GLN A 108 -0.16 5.52 -10.66
CA GLN A 108 0.54 5.13 -11.89
C GLN A 108 1.25 6.31 -12.54
N SER A 109 0.61 7.49 -12.60
CA SER A 109 1.20 8.70 -13.18
C SER A 109 2.49 9.10 -12.47
N ASP A 110 2.50 9.05 -11.14
CA ASP A 110 3.63 9.51 -10.32
C ASP A 110 4.76 8.49 -10.40
N PHE A 111 4.42 7.20 -10.34
CA PHE A 111 5.37 6.11 -10.49
C PHE A 111 6.05 6.12 -11.87
N GLU A 112 5.29 6.31 -12.95
CA GLU A 112 5.83 6.39 -14.30
C GLU A 112 6.69 7.65 -14.52
N MET A 113 6.28 8.78 -13.93
CA MET A 113 7.04 10.03 -14.01
C MET A 113 8.36 9.95 -13.23
N GLN A 114 8.35 9.38 -12.03
CA GLN A 114 9.54 9.25 -11.18
C GLN A 114 10.48 8.15 -11.67
N ASN A 115 9.94 7.10 -12.30
CA ASN A 115 10.67 5.92 -12.76
C ASN A 115 11.62 5.35 -11.68
N PRO A 116 11.07 4.98 -10.51
CA PRO A 116 11.87 4.65 -9.33
C PRO A 116 12.68 3.36 -9.53
N ARG A 117 13.86 3.34 -8.91
CA ARG A 117 14.77 2.19 -8.84
C ARG A 117 14.66 1.43 -7.52
N THR A 118 14.14 2.09 -6.49
CA THR A 118 14.00 1.59 -5.12
C THR A 118 12.58 1.80 -4.62
N LEU A 119 12.14 1.00 -3.64
CA LEU A 119 10.84 1.19 -3.02
C LEU A 119 10.79 2.52 -2.26
N VAL A 120 11.88 2.95 -1.63
CA VAL A 120 11.94 4.28 -0.98
C VAL A 120 11.65 5.43 -1.94
N GLU A 121 12.13 5.35 -3.19
CA GLU A 121 11.78 6.33 -4.22
C GLU A 121 10.31 6.23 -4.61
N ALA A 122 9.79 5.01 -4.79
CA ALA A 122 8.43 4.76 -5.26
C ALA A 122 7.33 5.18 -4.26
N VAL A 123 7.57 5.00 -2.95
CA VAL A 123 6.63 5.44 -1.92
C VAL A 123 6.72 6.94 -1.65
N GLY A 124 7.81 7.60 -2.09
CA GLY A 124 8.09 9.00 -1.81
C GLY A 124 8.22 9.30 -0.31
N ASP A 125 8.34 10.57 0.03
CA ASP A 125 8.47 11.00 1.43
C ASP A 125 7.11 10.97 2.14
N VAL A 126 6.56 9.77 2.37
CA VAL A 126 5.35 9.54 3.20
C VAL A 126 5.54 10.05 4.64
N SER A 127 6.76 10.44 5.01
CA SER A 127 7.11 11.04 6.30
C SER A 127 6.61 12.48 6.53
N ARG A 128 5.98 13.11 5.52
CA ARG A 128 5.37 14.46 5.61
C ARG A 128 3.84 14.48 5.79
N ALA A 129 3.24 13.48 6.42
CA ALA A 129 1.92 13.73 7.02
C ALA A 129 2.12 14.69 8.21
N PRO A 130 1.44 15.85 8.28
CA PRO A 130 1.59 16.74 9.41
C PRO A 130 1.15 15.98 10.67
N GLN A 131 2.02 15.95 11.67
CA GLN A 131 1.59 15.66 13.03
C GLN A 131 0.56 16.73 13.37
N LEU A 132 -0.72 16.36 13.32
CA LEU A 132 -1.78 17.20 13.84
C LEU A 132 -1.55 17.32 15.34
N PHE A 133 -1.23 18.53 15.78
CA PHE A 133 -1.23 18.94 17.18
C PHE A 133 -2.67 19.00 17.71
#